data_AF-A0A523G1Z3-F1
#
_entry.id   AF-A0A523G1Z3-F1
#
_cell.length_a   1.000
_cell.length_b   1.000
_cell.length_c   1.000
_cell.angle_alpha   90.00
_cell.angle_beta   90.00
_cell.angle_gamma   90.00
#
_symmetry.space_group_name_H-M   'P 1'
#
loop_
_entity.id
_entity.type
_entity.pdbx_description
1 polymer ?
#
loop_
_entity_poly.entity_id
_entity_poly.type
_entity_poly.pdbx_seq_one_letter_code
_entity_poly.pdbx_strand_id
1 'polypeptide(L)'
;GQLQKDGYRYATGIRSIVGMEWNPQDNTLYALQHGRDNMHRMWPDLYSPWQSAMLPAEEFLKVTEGSDAGWPYYYYDQMQGKKLLGPEYGGDGKKEGNGAEYLQPLIAFPGHWAPNDIHFYQGDQFPEHYKNGAFIAFHGSTIRDPYPQAGYFIGFVPFKNGALSGPWEVFADGFSKADTIITPSLAGYRPMGIAMGPDGSLYISESEEGKIWRIMFKGDKAGFGQENLVKMELRKQQPNIKTPDEVSDDLSSLVAEASSQLYSQHCAACHMADGKGDGIRFPPLDESEWVLGEKPRLIGIVLNGLEGSITVKGETFLGTMPPLDYLTDMEIALVLTYIRSNFNNNAVGVREDEVTGERRGNRGHEDI
;
A
#
# COMPACT_ATOMS: atom_id res chain seq x y z
N GLY A 1 -18.62 18.61 22.75
CA GLY A 1 -17.88 17.45 22.22
C GLY A 1 -17.53 16.52 23.36
N GLN A 2 -17.27 15.25 23.06
CA GLN A 2 -16.74 14.30 24.03
C GLN A 2 -15.23 14.56 24.27
N LEU A 3 -14.76 14.31 25.49
CA LEU A 3 -13.37 14.42 25.92
C LEU A 3 -12.85 13.03 26.33
N GLN A 4 -11.52 12.85 26.40
CA GLN A 4 -10.95 11.56 26.83
C GLN A 4 -11.45 11.12 28.23
N LYS A 5 -11.72 12.08 29.13
CA LYS A 5 -12.28 11.82 30.47
C LYS A 5 -13.73 11.30 30.44
N ASP A 6 -14.43 11.47 29.32
CA ASP A 6 -15.82 11.02 29.14
C ASP A 6 -15.86 9.55 28.64
N GLY A 7 -14.70 9.00 28.27
CA GLY A 7 -14.55 7.59 27.87
C GLY A 7 -13.73 6.78 28.88
N TYR A 8 -13.68 5.47 28.64
CA TYR A 8 -12.81 4.55 29.35
C TYR A 8 -12.09 3.64 28.34
N ARG A 9 -11.03 2.97 28.79
CA ARG A 9 -10.29 2.04 27.92
C ARG A 9 -11.09 0.75 27.75
N TYR A 10 -11.72 0.59 26.58
CA TYR A 10 -12.47 -0.61 26.23
C TYR A 10 -11.55 -1.80 25.88
N ALA A 11 -10.50 -1.57 25.10
CA ALA A 11 -9.52 -2.58 24.70
C ALA A 11 -8.12 -1.97 24.55
N THR A 12 -7.09 -2.80 24.43
CA THR A 12 -5.70 -2.40 24.25
C THR A 12 -4.98 -3.34 23.27
N GLY A 13 -3.73 -3.03 22.97
CA GLY A 13 -2.88 -3.90 22.17
C GLY A 13 -3.29 -4.05 20.71
N ILE A 14 -4.00 -3.06 20.17
CA ILE A 14 -4.36 -2.97 18.76
C ILE A 14 -3.59 -1.81 18.13
N ARG A 15 -2.84 -2.04 17.04
CA ARG A 15 -1.91 -1.05 16.46
C ARG A 15 -2.61 0.20 15.94
N SER A 16 -3.44 0.03 14.92
CA SER A 16 -4.12 1.11 14.20
C SER A 16 -5.45 0.56 13.70
N ILE A 17 -6.54 1.19 14.11
CA ILE A 17 -7.91 0.84 13.73
C ILE A 17 -8.48 2.02 12.95
N VAL A 18 -8.80 1.78 11.69
CA VAL A 18 -9.54 2.73 10.85
C VAL A 18 -10.99 2.26 10.70
N GLY A 19 -11.20 0.98 10.40
CA GLY A 19 -12.53 0.36 10.33
C GLY A 19 -12.92 -0.33 11.63
N MET A 20 -14.04 0.10 12.23
CA MET A 20 -14.69 -0.61 13.33
C MET A 20 -16.20 -0.38 13.34
N GLU A 21 -16.96 -1.39 13.71
CA GLU A 21 -18.41 -1.30 13.84
C GLU A 21 -18.94 -2.32 14.85
N TRP A 22 -20.04 -1.97 15.50
CA TRP A 22 -20.79 -2.91 16.32
C TRP A 22 -21.64 -3.80 15.43
N ASN A 23 -21.49 -5.13 15.55
CA ASN A 23 -22.41 -6.04 14.89
C ASN A 23 -23.73 -6.08 15.67
N PRO A 24 -24.86 -5.69 15.05
CA PRO A 24 -26.15 -5.68 15.75
C PRO A 24 -26.70 -7.07 16.07
N GLN A 25 -26.16 -8.15 15.47
CA GLN A 25 -26.61 -9.51 15.74
C GLN A 25 -26.16 -10.05 17.11
N ASP A 26 -24.96 -9.70 17.54
CA ASP A 26 -24.36 -10.18 18.80
C ASP A 26 -23.96 -9.05 19.76
N ASN A 27 -24.20 -7.80 19.39
CA ASN A 27 -23.87 -6.60 20.15
C ASN A 27 -22.39 -6.59 20.59
N THR A 28 -21.49 -7.00 19.70
CA THR A 28 -20.04 -6.98 19.91
C THR A 28 -19.35 -6.02 18.95
N LEU A 29 -18.28 -5.37 19.40
CA LEU A 29 -17.45 -4.52 18.57
C LEU A 29 -16.54 -5.39 17.70
N TYR A 30 -16.47 -5.08 16.41
CA TYR A 30 -15.51 -5.67 15.51
C TYR A 30 -14.58 -4.59 14.97
N ALA A 31 -13.30 -4.91 14.83
CA ALA A 31 -12.28 -3.96 14.41
C ALA A 31 -11.35 -4.59 13.37
N LEU A 32 -10.87 -3.76 12.45
CA LEU A 32 -9.87 -4.13 11.45
C LEU A 32 -8.57 -3.42 11.79
N GLN A 33 -7.57 -4.20 12.21
CA GLN A 33 -6.26 -3.70 12.55
C GLN A 33 -5.35 -3.67 11.32
N HIS A 34 -4.64 -2.56 11.15
CA HIS A 34 -3.51 -2.48 10.23
C HIS A 34 -2.24 -3.03 10.90
N GLY A 35 -1.64 -4.08 10.32
CA GLY A 35 -0.34 -4.65 10.67
C GLY A 35 0.81 -3.65 10.51
N ARG A 36 2.00 -3.96 11.04
CA ARG A 36 3.16 -3.05 10.97
C ARG A 36 3.88 -3.06 9.61
N ASP A 37 4.61 -2.01 9.34
CA ASP A 37 5.24 -1.79 8.03
C ASP A 37 6.67 -2.37 7.98
N ASN A 38 7.40 -2.31 6.86
CA ASN A 38 8.89 -2.33 6.84
C ASN A 38 9.63 -3.51 7.53
N MET A 39 9.11 -4.74 7.51
CA MET A 39 9.78 -5.89 8.15
C MET A 39 11.17 -6.18 7.57
N HIS A 40 11.30 -6.32 6.24
CA HIS A 40 12.59 -6.58 5.59
C HIS A 40 13.54 -5.38 5.72
N ARG A 41 13.02 -4.16 5.57
CA ARG A 41 13.83 -2.93 5.67
C ARG A 41 14.52 -2.80 7.03
N MET A 42 13.85 -3.20 8.12
CA MET A 42 14.39 -3.10 9.47
C MET A 42 15.16 -4.35 9.90
N TRP A 43 14.77 -5.53 9.42
CA TRP A 43 15.43 -6.81 9.72
C TRP A 43 15.66 -7.63 8.46
N PRO A 44 16.57 -7.20 7.57
CA PRO A 44 16.81 -7.87 6.29
C PRO A 44 17.38 -9.28 6.47
N ASP A 45 18.04 -9.55 7.60
CA ASP A 45 18.57 -10.87 7.95
C ASP A 45 17.50 -11.84 8.48
N LEU A 46 16.31 -11.34 8.86
CA LEU A 46 15.23 -12.15 9.43
C LEU A 46 14.07 -12.37 8.46
N TYR A 47 13.75 -11.37 7.63
CA TYR A 47 12.61 -11.42 6.72
C TYR A 47 13.06 -11.16 5.30
N SER A 48 12.59 -11.98 4.35
CA SER A 48 12.76 -11.72 2.92
C SER A 48 11.88 -10.53 2.47
N PRO A 49 12.18 -9.92 1.32
CA PRO A 49 11.28 -8.92 0.72
C PRO A 49 9.85 -9.45 0.54
N TRP A 50 9.71 -10.73 0.15
CA TRP A 50 8.42 -11.38 0.00
C TRP A 50 7.66 -11.48 1.32
N GLN A 51 8.33 -11.92 2.38
CA GLN A 51 7.73 -11.94 3.71
C GLN A 51 7.34 -10.53 4.14
N SER A 52 8.13 -9.50 3.83
CA SER A 52 7.76 -8.12 4.14
C SER A 52 6.55 -7.63 3.35
N ALA A 53 6.30 -8.14 2.14
CA ALA A 53 5.09 -7.84 1.36
C ALA A 53 3.84 -8.59 1.87
N MET A 54 4.03 -9.64 2.67
CA MET A 54 2.95 -10.49 3.19
C MET A 54 2.69 -10.32 4.69
N LEU A 55 3.68 -9.86 5.45
CA LEU A 55 3.63 -9.76 6.91
C LEU A 55 3.79 -8.32 7.40
N PRO A 56 3.23 -8.04 8.59
CA PRO A 56 2.27 -8.87 9.33
C PRO A 56 0.87 -8.85 8.71
N ALA A 57 0.02 -9.77 9.16
CA ALA A 57 -1.37 -9.79 8.73
C ALA A 57 -2.13 -8.50 9.09
N GLU A 58 -3.12 -8.16 8.26
CA GLU A 58 -4.23 -7.31 8.70
C GLU A 58 -5.21 -8.18 9.49
N GLU A 59 -5.60 -7.76 10.69
CA GLU A 59 -6.36 -8.61 11.61
C GLU A 59 -7.84 -8.16 11.69
N PHE A 60 -8.77 -9.08 11.42
CA PHE A 60 -10.19 -8.90 11.73
C PHE A 60 -10.50 -9.42 13.12
N LEU A 61 -10.73 -8.51 14.07
CA LEU A 61 -10.83 -8.80 15.50
C LEU A 61 -12.28 -8.71 15.97
N LYS A 62 -12.71 -9.67 16.79
CA LYS A 62 -13.90 -9.54 17.64
C LYS A 62 -13.47 -9.02 19.01
N VAL A 63 -13.79 -7.76 19.29
CA VAL A 63 -13.27 -7.01 20.44
C VAL A 63 -14.34 -6.94 21.53
N THR A 64 -14.02 -7.47 22.71
CA THR A 64 -14.82 -7.30 23.93
C THR A 64 -14.12 -6.40 24.93
N GLU A 65 -14.85 -5.93 25.93
CA GLU A 65 -14.26 -5.13 27.02
C GLU A 65 -13.10 -5.89 27.69
N GLY A 66 -11.98 -5.20 27.87
CA GLY A 66 -10.73 -5.74 28.43
C GLY A 66 -9.84 -6.49 27.43
N SER A 67 -10.22 -6.63 26.16
CA SER A 67 -9.40 -7.31 25.15
C SER A 67 -8.01 -6.70 25.01
N ASP A 68 -7.01 -7.55 24.82
CA ASP A 68 -5.63 -7.18 24.48
C ASP A 68 -5.19 -7.98 23.25
N ALA A 69 -4.92 -7.32 22.12
CA ALA A 69 -4.47 -7.98 20.88
C ALA A 69 -2.94 -8.12 20.76
N GLY A 70 -2.18 -7.72 21.78
CA GLY A 70 -0.76 -8.01 21.94
C GLY A 70 0.21 -7.01 21.32
N TRP A 71 -0.25 -6.04 20.52
CA TRP A 71 0.60 -4.93 20.07
C TRP A 71 1.13 -4.12 21.27
N PRO A 72 2.38 -3.63 21.28
CA PRO A 72 3.39 -3.70 20.21
C PRO A 72 4.26 -4.96 20.22
N TYR A 73 4.09 -5.85 21.21
CA TYR A 73 5.00 -6.97 21.42
C TYR A 73 4.78 -8.10 20.42
N TYR A 74 3.55 -8.31 19.96
CA TYR A 74 3.19 -9.41 19.09
C TYR A 74 2.58 -8.92 17.78
N TYR A 75 2.88 -9.65 16.70
CA TYR A 75 2.22 -9.52 15.40
C TYR A 75 1.67 -10.87 14.97
N TYR A 76 0.62 -10.90 14.14
CA TYR A 76 0.08 -12.16 13.62
C TYR A 76 0.75 -12.53 12.29
N ASP A 77 1.25 -13.77 12.22
CA ASP A 77 1.73 -14.38 10.98
C ASP A 77 0.66 -15.35 10.47
N GLN A 78 -0.05 -14.95 9.41
CA GLN A 78 -1.12 -15.75 8.79
C GLN A 78 -0.61 -17.01 8.09
N MET A 79 0.66 -17.06 7.70
CA MET A 79 1.25 -18.24 7.08
C MET A 79 1.56 -19.31 8.14
N GLN A 80 1.88 -18.86 9.37
CA GLN A 80 2.09 -19.75 10.52
C GLN A 80 0.83 -19.94 11.39
N GLY A 81 -0.20 -19.13 11.18
CA GLY A 81 -1.48 -19.20 11.90
C GLY A 81 -1.38 -18.82 13.38
N LYS A 82 -0.44 -17.95 13.75
CA LYS A 82 -0.15 -17.63 15.16
C LYS A 82 0.48 -16.25 15.36
N LYS A 83 0.39 -15.74 16.60
CA LYS A 83 1.13 -14.54 17.02
C LYS A 83 2.60 -14.86 17.30
N LEU A 84 3.48 -14.02 16.78
CA LEU A 84 4.93 -14.08 16.96
C LEU A 84 5.43 -12.83 17.66
N LEU A 85 6.48 -13.00 18.46
CA LEU A 85 7.14 -11.89 19.13
C LEU A 85 7.79 -10.98 18.09
N GLY A 86 7.60 -9.68 18.23
CA GLY A 86 8.21 -8.66 17.39
C GLY A 86 9.74 -8.70 17.48
N PRO A 87 10.47 -8.48 16.38
CA PRO A 87 11.93 -8.44 16.40
C PRO A 87 12.52 -7.43 17.39
N GLU A 88 11.84 -6.30 17.61
CA GLU A 88 12.20 -5.28 18.62
C GLU A 88 12.25 -5.84 20.04
N TYR A 89 11.56 -6.94 20.28
CA TYR A 89 11.42 -7.60 21.57
C TYR A 89 12.14 -8.96 21.61
N GLY A 90 13.03 -9.21 20.66
CA GLY A 90 13.83 -10.44 20.59
C GLY A 90 13.11 -11.61 19.90
N GLY A 91 12.14 -11.32 19.05
CA GLY A 91 11.60 -12.26 18.09
C GLY A 91 12.52 -12.49 16.88
N ASP A 92 12.37 -13.63 16.24
CA ASP A 92 13.24 -14.12 15.16
C ASP A 92 12.43 -14.66 13.95
N GLY A 93 11.15 -14.28 13.87
CA GLY A 93 10.20 -14.82 12.87
C GLY A 93 9.66 -16.21 13.22
N LYS A 94 10.01 -16.79 14.38
CA LYS A 94 9.55 -18.11 14.83
C LYS A 94 9.10 -18.14 16.28
N LYS A 95 9.70 -17.30 17.13
CA LYS A 95 9.45 -17.25 18.57
C LYS A 95 8.05 -16.71 18.87
N GLU A 96 7.24 -17.53 19.52
CA GLU A 96 5.85 -17.21 19.85
C GLU A 96 5.68 -16.46 21.17
N GLY A 97 6.60 -16.62 22.13
CA GLY A 97 6.43 -16.10 23.49
C GLY A 97 5.10 -16.58 24.11
N ASN A 98 4.35 -15.66 24.70
CA ASN A 98 2.99 -15.90 25.19
C ASN A 98 1.93 -15.41 24.18
N GLY A 99 2.24 -15.33 22.89
CA GLY A 99 1.38 -14.77 21.85
C GLY A 99 -0.04 -15.39 21.80
N ALA A 100 -0.18 -16.66 22.20
CA ALA A 100 -1.45 -17.36 22.27
C ALA A 100 -2.41 -16.88 23.39
N GLU A 101 -1.90 -16.16 24.40
CA GLU A 101 -2.72 -15.62 25.50
C GLU A 101 -3.48 -14.34 25.10
N TYR A 102 -3.07 -13.70 24.00
CA TYR A 102 -3.69 -12.47 23.50
C TYR A 102 -4.88 -12.76 22.57
N LEU A 103 -5.71 -11.74 22.31
CA LEU A 103 -6.82 -11.83 21.38
C LEU A 103 -6.33 -12.24 19.99
N GLN A 104 -6.84 -13.37 19.50
CA GLN A 104 -6.53 -13.88 18.15
C GLN A 104 -7.53 -13.31 17.12
N PRO A 105 -7.11 -13.11 15.86
CA PRO A 105 -8.01 -12.68 14.81
C PRO A 105 -9.02 -13.76 14.41
N LEU A 106 -10.22 -13.32 14.05
CA LEU A 106 -11.20 -14.16 13.37
C LEU A 106 -10.75 -14.50 11.95
N ILE A 107 -10.15 -13.53 11.27
CA ILE A 107 -9.54 -13.65 9.94
C ILE A 107 -8.25 -12.84 9.94
N ALA A 108 -7.19 -13.41 9.40
CA ALA A 108 -5.93 -12.72 9.14
C ALA A 108 -5.77 -12.57 7.62
N PHE A 109 -5.86 -11.35 7.12
CA PHE A 109 -5.63 -11.05 5.71
C PHE A 109 -4.14 -10.85 5.44
N PRO A 110 -3.67 -11.03 4.18
CA PRO A 110 -2.32 -10.65 3.80
C PRO A 110 -1.99 -9.21 4.19
N GLY A 111 -0.73 -8.98 4.57
CA GLY A 111 -0.27 -7.68 5.02
C GLY A 111 -0.47 -6.57 4.01
N HIS A 112 -0.64 -5.37 4.54
CA HIS A 112 -0.68 -4.09 3.84
C HIS A 112 -1.93 -3.87 2.98
N TRP A 113 -2.96 -4.71 3.03
CA TRP A 113 -4.20 -4.45 2.29
C TRP A 113 -4.99 -3.25 2.81
N ALA A 114 -4.63 -2.72 3.99
CA ALA A 114 -5.19 -1.50 4.57
C ALA A 114 -6.73 -1.51 4.66
N PRO A 115 -7.32 -2.39 5.50
CA PRO A 115 -8.75 -2.42 5.71
C PRO A 115 -9.22 -1.14 6.44
N ASN A 116 -9.90 -0.25 5.73
CA ASN A 116 -10.22 1.09 6.20
C ASN A 116 -11.65 1.27 6.70
N ASP A 117 -12.55 0.36 6.35
CA ASP A 117 -13.92 0.41 6.88
C ASP A 117 -14.56 -0.99 6.91
N ILE A 118 -15.56 -1.13 7.77
CA ILE A 118 -16.41 -2.31 7.89
C ILE A 118 -17.87 -1.89 7.99
N HIS A 119 -18.73 -2.60 7.28
CA HIS A 119 -20.17 -2.44 7.39
C HIS A 119 -20.93 -3.77 7.46
N PHE A 120 -21.63 -4.03 8.57
CA PHE A 120 -22.54 -5.18 8.73
C PHE A 120 -23.87 -4.91 8.03
N TYR A 121 -24.11 -5.65 6.95
CA TYR A 121 -25.21 -5.36 6.05
C TYR A 121 -26.59 -5.75 6.60
N GLN A 122 -27.51 -4.80 6.63
CA GLN A 122 -28.89 -5.03 7.11
C GLN A 122 -29.97 -4.74 6.06
N GLY A 123 -29.59 -4.35 4.84
CA GLY A 123 -30.53 -4.07 3.74
C GLY A 123 -31.03 -5.33 3.04
N ASP A 124 -31.92 -5.14 2.06
CA ASP A 124 -32.50 -6.22 1.24
C ASP A 124 -32.21 -6.03 -0.27
N GLN A 125 -31.27 -5.16 -0.60
CA GLN A 125 -30.89 -4.81 -1.97
C GLN A 125 -30.10 -5.96 -2.61
N PHE A 126 -29.16 -6.55 -1.90
CA PHE A 126 -28.35 -7.68 -2.37
C PHE A 126 -29.06 -9.04 -2.13
N PRO A 127 -28.58 -10.12 -2.76
CA PRO A 127 -29.01 -11.48 -2.42
C PRO A 127 -28.90 -11.80 -0.93
N GLU A 128 -29.74 -12.73 -0.43
CA GLU A 128 -29.82 -13.11 0.99
C GLU A 128 -28.46 -13.55 1.58
N HIS A 129 -27.58 -14.11 0.73
CA HIS A 129 -26.20 -14.44 1.09
C HIS A 129 -25.43 -13.30 1.77
N TYR A 130 -25.71 -12.05 1.39
CA TYR A 130 -25.02 -10.89 1.94
C TYR A 130 -25.60 -10.39 3.26
N LYS A 131 -26.81 -10.85 3.64
CA LYS A 131 -27.52 -10.37 4.82
C LYS A 131 -26.72 -10.69 6.08
N ASN A 132 -26.55 -9.69 6.94
CA ASN A 132 -25.80 -9.72 8.19
C ASN A 132 -24.29 -9.94 8.08
N GLY A 133 -23.75 -10.20 6.89
CA GLY A 133 -22.30 -10.29 6.69
C GLY A 133 -21.65 -8.91 6.71
N ALA A 134 -20.32 -8.92 6.83
CA ALA A 134 -19.50 -7.71 6.87
C ALA A 134 -18.93 -7.40 5.49
N PHE A 135 -19.20 -6.21 4.97
CA PHE A 135 -18.43 -5.64 3.88
C PHE A 135 -17.19 -4.95 4.44
N ILE A 136 -16.04 -5.13 3.78
CA ILE A 136 -14.77 -4.56 4.22
C ILE A 136 -14.15 -3.79 3.06
N ALA A 137 -13.75 -2.55 3.28
CA ALA A 137 -13.04 -1.78 2.27
C ALA A 137 -11.53 -1.93 2.45
N PHE A 138 -10.88 -2.59 1.48
CA PHE A 138 -9.43 -2.68 1.41
C PHE A 138 -8.89 -1.54 0.55
N HIS A 139 -8.29 -0.55 1.19
CA HIS A 139 -7.76 0.65 0.56
C HIS A 139 -6.54 0.39 -0.33
N GLY A 140 -5.87 -0.74 -0.08
CA GLY A 140 -4.72 -1.20 -0.84
C GLY A 140 -3.40 -0.69 -0.30
N SER A 141 -2.34 -1.40 -0.68
CA SER A 141 -1.03 -1.26 -0.04
C SER A 141 -0.23 -0.06 -0.50
N THR A 142 0.77 0.29 0.31
CA THR A 142 1.76 1.31 -0.02
C THR A 142 3.21 0.85 0.08
N ILE A 143 3.43 -0.39 0.52
CA ILE A 143 4.71 -0.85 1.06
C ILE A 143 4.91 -2.36 0.82
N ARG A 144 4.60 -2.83 -0.41
CA ARG A 144 4.81 -4.23 -0.82
C ARG A 144 6.00 -4.43 -1.74
N ASP A 145 6.81 -3.39 -1.97
CA ASP A 145 7.97 -3.48 -2.87
C ASP A 145 8.92 -4.63 -2.43
N PRO A 146 9.46 -5.42 -3.38
CA PRO A 146 9.36 -5.27 -4.84
C PRO A 146 8.17 -5.99 -5.49
N TYR A 147 7.19 -6.46 -4.72
CA TYR A 147 6.02 -7.17 -5.25
C TYR A 147 4.90 -6.18 -5.60
N PRO A 148 3.95 -6.57 -6.48
CA PRO A 148 2.81 -5.72 -6.81
C PRO A 148 2.06 -5.25 -5.56
N GLN A 149 1.62 -4.01 -5.58
CA GLN A 149 0.68 -3.53 -4.57
C GLN A 149 -0.63 -4.32 -4.68
N ALA A 150 -1.27 -4.58 -3.54
CA ALA A 150 -2.50 -5.37 -3.47
C ALA A 150 -3.52 -4.77 -2.50
N GLY A 151 -4.74 -5.29 -2.57
CA GLY A 151 -5.94 -4.70 -2.01
C GLY A 151 -6.72 -3.99 -3.12
N TYR A 152 -7.29 -2.81 -2.83
CA TYR A 152 -8.08 -2.03 -3.78
C TYR A 152 -9.41 -2.68 -4.17
N PHE A 153 -10.09 -3.32 -3.21
CA PHE A 153 -11.36 -3.98 -3.44
C PHE A 153 -12.26 -3.93 -2.19
N ILE A 154 -13.55 -4.23 -2.39
CA ILE A 154 -14.49 -4.47 -1.30
C ILE A 154 -14.58 -5.98 -1.08
N GLY A 155 -14.18 -6.43 0.10
CA GLY A 155 -14.36 -7.80 0.56
C GLY A 155 -15.73 -7.99 1.20
N PHE A 156 -16.18 -9.24 1.26
CA PHE A 156 -17.35 -9.66 2.02
C PHE A 156 -16.98 -10.83 2.93
N VAL A 157 -17.39 -10.77 4.19
CA VAL A 157 -17.24 -11.86 5.16
C VAL A 157 -18.63 -12.32 5.58
N PRO A 158 -19.02 -13.57 5.27
CA PRO A 158 -20.35 -14.06 5.58
C PRO A 158 -20.49 -14.30 7.10
N PHE A 159 -21.60 -13.83 7.66
CA PHE A 159 -21.98 -14.07 9.05
C PHE A 159 -23.34 -14.76 9.12
N LYS A 160 -23.52 -15.57 10.16
CA LYS A 160 -24.81 -16.11 10.55
C LYS A 160 -24.89 -16.16 12.07
N ASN A 161 -25.92 -15.54 12.64
CA ASN A 161 -26.14 -15.50 14.09
C ASN A 161 -24.93 -14.95 14.88
N GLY A 162 -24.30 -13.87 14.39
CA GLY A 162 -23.17 -13.24 15.08
C GLY A 162 -21.84 -14.01 15.03
N ALA A 163 -21.73 -15.00 14.14
CA ALA A 163 -20.50 -15.76 13.93
C ALA A 163 -20.18 -15.88 12.43
N LEU A 164 -18.90 -16.10 12.10
CA LEU A 164 -18.45 -16.43 10.75
C LEU A 164 -19.21 -17.66 10.23
N SER A 165 -19.71 -17.59 9.01
CA SER A 165 -20.44 -18.70 8.37
C SER A 165 -19.74 -19.27 7.13
N GLY A 166 -18.58 -18.72 6.75
CA GLY A 166 -17.81 -19.15 5.59
C GLY A 166 -16.54 -18.31 5.36
N PRO A 167 -15.78 -18.62 4.29
CA PRO A 167 -14.61 -17.84 3.91
C PRO A 167 -15.01 -16.45 3.41
N TRP A 168 -14.07 -15.50 3.45
CA TRP A 168 -14.26 -14.19 2.85
C TRP A 168 -14.30 -14.27 1.31
N GLU A 169 -14.91 -13.29 0.67
CA GLU A 169 -15.17 -13.22 -0.77
C GLU A 169 -14.79 -11.84 -1.33
N VAL A 170 -14.49 -11.77 -2.63
CA VAL A 170 -14.35 -10.48 -3.34
C VAL A 170 -15.73 -10.04 -3.80
N PHE A 171 -16.27 -8.98 -3.20
CA PHE A 171 -17.59 -8.45 -3.54
C PHE A 171 -17.54 -7.49 -4.72
N ALA A 172 -16.61 -6.53 -4.70
CA ALA A 172 -16.41 -5.57 -5.78
C ALA A 172 -14.92 -5.26 -5.96
N ASP A 173 -14.44 -5.27 -7.20
CA ASP A 173 -13.06 -5.01 -7.59
C ASP A 173 -13.01 -4.05 -8.81
N GLY A 174 -11.82 -3.85 -9.39
CA GLY A 174 -11.63 -2.98 -10.56
C GLY A 174 -11.49 -1.50 -10.23
N PHE A 175 -11.32 -1.16 -8.96
CA PHE A 175 -11.01 0.19 -8.48
C PHE A 175 -9.61 0.62 -8.92
N SER A 176 -8.63 -0.28 -8.87
CA SER A 176 -7.24 0.04 -9.22
C SER A 176 -7.03 0.47 -10.67
N LYS A 177 -7.93 0.12 -11.61
CA LYS A 177 -7.80 0.37 -13.07
C LYS A 177 -6.53 -0.19 -13.73
N ALA A 178 -5.69 -0.90 -12.99
CA ALA A 178 -4.49 -1.57 -13.46
C ALA A 178 -4.43 -2.96 -12.84
N ASP A 179 -3.97 -3.93 -13.65
CA ASP A 179 -3.81 -5.32 -13.20
C ASP A 179 -2.61 -5.42 -12.24
N THR A 180 -1.44 -4.91 -12.67
CA THR A 180 -0.22 -4.85 -11.85
C THR A 180 0.05 -3.42 -11.42
N ILE A 181 0.11 -3.20 -10.12
CA ILE A 181 0.31 -1.89 -9.51
C ILE A 181 1.72 -1.90 -8.93
N ILE A 182 2.66 -1.19 -9.57
CA ILE A 182 4.04 -1.13 -9.08
C ILE A 182 4.09 -0.22 -7.84
N THR A 183 3.48 0.95 -7.93
CA THR A 183 3.36 1.89 -6.81
C THR A 183 1.94 2.37 -6.61
N PRO A 184 1.62 2.89 -5.42
CA PRO A 184 0.23 3.15 -5.04
C PRO A 184 -0.44 4.25 -5.85
N SER A 185 0.33 5.18 -6.44
CA SER A 185 -0.17 6.24 -7.32
C SER A 185 -0.75 5.71 -8.63
N LEU A 186 -0.32 4.52 -9.07
CA LEU A 186 -0.84 3.87 -10.27
C LEU A 186 -2.20 3.20 -10.01
N ALA A 187 -2.66 3.14 -8.76
CA ALA A 187 -4.01 2.71 -8.45
C ALA A 187 -5.00 3.85 -8.77
N GLY A 188 -5.87 3.64 -9.75
CA GLY A 188 -6.81 4.66 -10.20
C GLY A 188 -7.82 5.11 -9.14
N TYR A 189 -8.26 4.21 -8.25
CA TYR A 189 -9.15 4.53 -7.13
C TYR A 189 -8.82 3.62 -5.94
N ARG A 190 -8.95 4.16 -4.73
CA ARG A 190 -8.66 3.43 -3.48
C ARG A 190 -9.87 3.46 -2.53
N PRO A 191 -10.59 2.33 -2.37
CA PRO A 191 -11.79 2.27 -1.54
C PRO A 191 -11.53 2.65 -0.08
N MET A 192 -12.42 3.45 0.51
CA MET A 192 -12.37 3.86 1.92
C MET A 192 -13.67 3.56 2.65
N GLY A 193 -14.57 4.53 2.78
CA GLY A 193 -15.76 4.40 3.62
C GLY A 193 -16.88 3.63 2.93
N ILE A 194 -17.64 2.88 3.70
CA ILE A 194 -18.83 2.13 3.28
C ILE A 194 -20.04 2.68 4.05
N ALA A 195 -21.09 3.03 3.32
CA ALA A 195 -22.37 3.39 3.92
C ALA A 195 -23.52 2.70 3.18
N MET A 196 -24.54 2.26 3.91
CA MET A 196 -25.77 1.74 3.32
C MET A 196 -26.81 2.85 3.14
N GLY A 197 -27.37 2.97 1.95
CA GLY A 197 -28.52 3.83 1.67
C GLY A 197 -29.84 3.26 2.19
N PRO A 198 -30.91 4.06 2.26
CA PRO A 198 -32.22 3.60 2.74
C PRO A 198 -32.87 2.52 1.86
N ASP A 199 -32.42 2.38 0.62
CA ASP A 199 -32.84 1.32 -0.31
C ASP A 199 -31.99 0.04 -0.19
N GLY A 200 -31.03 0.01 0.74
CA GLY A 200 -30.07 -1.06 0.96
C GLY A 200 -28.89 -1.08 -0.03
N SER A 201 -28.75 -0.08 -0.92
CA SER A 201 -27.57 0.03 -1.78
C SER A 201 -26.33 0.44 -0.97
N LEU A 202 -25.13 0.03 -1.40
CA LEU A 202 -23.89 0.47 -0.75
C LEU A 202 -23.31 1.68 -1.47
N TYR A 203 -22.80 2.62 -0.69
CA TYR A 203 -22.01 3.76 -1.14
C TYR A 203 -20.58 3.56 -0.67
N ILE A 204 -19.63 3.69 -1.60
CA ILE A 204 -18.20 3.51 -1.34
C ILE A 204 -17.49 4.82 -1.68
N SER A 205 -16.83 5.45 -0.72
CA SER A 205 -15.93 6.57 -1.00
C SER A 205 -14.56 6.07 -1.45
N GLU A 206 -13.83 6.90 -2.20
CA GLU A 206 -12.43 6.63 -2.55
C GLU A 206 -11.57 7.89 -2.41
N SER A 207 -10.28 7.70 -2.10
CA SER A 207 -9.38 8.79 -1.66
C SER A 207 -8.59 9.49 -2.74
N GLU A 208 -8.48 8.92 -3.95
CA GLU A 208 -7.57 9.45 -4.97
C GLU A 208 -8.26 10.54 -5.79
N GLU A 209 -9.51 10.31 -6.18
CA GLU A 209 -10.25 11.19 -7.09
C GLU A 209 -11.53 11.79 -6.44
N GLY A 210 -11.79 11.48 -5.16
CA GLY A 210 -12.92 12.00 -4.39
C GLY A 210 -14.31 11.54 -4.85
N LYS A 211 -14.41 10.44 -5.59
CA LYS A 211 -15.66 9.85 -6.08
C LYS A 211 -16.40 9.07 -4.99
N ILE A 212 -17.71 8.98 -5.17
CA ILE A 212 -18.58 8.08 -4.41
C ILE A 212 -19.25 7.12 -5.38
N TRP A 213 -18.97 5.83 -5.22
CA TRP A 213 -19.59 4.75 -5.98
C TRP A 213 -20.89 4.33 -5.31
N ARG A 214 -21.94 4.09 -6.08
CA ARG A 214 -23.16 3.43 -5.59
C ARG A 214 -23.28 2.05 -6.22
N ILE A 215 -23.25 1.01 -5.39
CA ILE A 215 -23.36 -0.38 -5.81
C ILE A 215 -24.80 -0.83 -5.58
N MET A 216 -25.43 -1.32 -6.65
CA MET A 216 -26.77 -1.90 -6.64
C MET A 216 -26.80 -3.21 -7.41
N PHE A 217 -27.33 -4.26 -6.81
CA PHE A 217 -27.66 -5.50 -7.48
C PHE A 217 -28.89 -5.35 -8.38
N LYS A 218 -28.72 -5.57 -9.68
CA LYS A 218 -29.80 -5.51 -10.68
C LYS A 218 -30.20 -6.88 -11.23
N GLY A 219 -29.59 -7.95 -10.72
CA GLY A 219 -29.87 -9.32 -11.14
C GLY A 219 -31.06 -9.95 -10.42
N ASP A 220 -31.27 -11.24 -10.67
CA ASP A 220 -32.21 -12.05 -9.89
C ASP A 220 -31.58 -12.49 -8.56
N LYS A 221 -32.17 -12.04 -7.45
CA LYS A 221 -31.67 -12.36 -6.10
C LYS A 221 -31.87 -13.84 -5.77
N ALA A 222 -32.94 -14.46 -6.27
CA ALA A 222 -33.25 -15.86 -6.01
C ALA A 222 -32.31 -16.81 -6.77
N GLY A 223 -31.78 -16.36 -7.91
CA GLY A 223 -30.81 -17.09 -8.71
C GLY A 223 -29.36 -17.00 -8.21
N PHE A 224 -29.06 -16.21 -7.17
CA PHE A 224 -27.71 -16.16 -6.60
C PHE A 224 -27.40 -17.46 -5.87
N GLY A 225 -26.29 -18.10 -6.22
CA GLY A 225 -25.88 -19.35 -5.58
C GLY A 225 -24.45 -19.75 -5.92
N GLN A 226 -24.19 -21.06 -5.94
CA GLN A 226 -22.84 -21.61 -6.01
C GLN A 226 -22.04 -21.13 -7.23
N GLU A 227 -22.68 -20.99 -8.40
CA GLU A 227 -21.98 -20.50 -9.61
C GLU A 227 -21.47 -19.06 -9.44
N ASN A 228 -22.19 -18.21 -8.73
CA ASN A 228 -21.75 -16.85 -8.41
C ASN A 228 -20.57 -16.88 -7.44
N LEU A 229 -20.65 -17.73 -6.41
CA LEU A 229 -19.58 -17.88 -5.42
C LEU A 229 -18.29 -18.39 -6.07
N VAL A 230 -18.37 -19.33 -7.01
CA VAL A 230 -17.20 -19.79 -7.78
C VAL A 230 -16.58 -18.63 -8.57
N LYS A 231 -17.39 -17.78 -9.19
CA LYS A 231 -16.88 -16.59 -9.89
C LYS A 231 -16.21 -15.59 -8.93
N MET A 232 -16.75 -15.42 -7.73
CA MET A 232 -16.14 -14.56 -6.70
C MET A 232 -14.83 -15.14 -6.18
N GLU A 233 -14.74 -16.46 -6.02
CA GLU A 233 -13.50 -17.13 -5.64
C GLU A 233 -12.41 -16.95 -6.71
N LEU A 234 -12.77 -17.06 -7.99
CA LEU A 234 -11.84 -16.81 -9.11
C LEU A 234 -11.30 -15.37 -9.13
N ARG A 235 -12.05 -14.39 -8.61
CA ARG A 235 -11.55 -13.00 -8.50
C ARG A 235 -10.39 -12.86 -7.53
N LYS A 236 -10.19 -13.79 -6.59
CA LYS A 236 -9.02 -13.76 -5.70
C LYS A 236 -7.69 -14.03 -6.42
N GLN A 237 -7.75 -14.49 -7.67
CA GLN A 237 -6.56 -14.74 -8.50
C GLN A 237 -6.07 -13.49 -9.24
N GLN A 238 -6.76 -12.36 -9.13
CA GLN A 238 -6.31 -11.10 -9.74
C GLN A 238 -4.96 -10.68 -9.15
N PRO A 239 -4.05 -10.04 -9.92
CA PRO A 239 -2.69 -9.76 -9.44
C PRO A 239 -2.64 -8.84 -8.21
N ASN A 240 -3.63 -7.96 -8.06
CA ASN A 240 -3.79 -7.09 -6.89
C ASN A 240 -4.55 -7.74 -5.71
N ILE A 241 -4.90 -9.03 -5.77
CA ILE A 241 -5.62 -9.75 -4.69
C ILE A 241 -4.93 -11.08 -4.34
N LYS A 242 -4.28 -11.75 -5.29
CA LYS A 242 -3.61 -13.03 -5.02
C LYS A 242 -2.45 -12.85 -4.04
N THR A 243 -2.07 -13.97 -3.41
CA THR A 243 -0.73 -14.06 -2.81
C THR A 243 0.28 -14.08 -3.97
N PRO A 244 1.25 -13.14 -4.01
CA PRO A 244 2.26 -13.14 -5.06
C PRO A 244 3.17 -14.37 -4.92
N ASP A 245 3.61 -14.91 -6.04
CA ASP A 245 4.71 -15.86 -6.08
C ASP A 245 6.02 -15.16 -5.72
N GLU A 246 6.88 -15.84 -4.95
CA GLU A 246 8.13 -15.24 -4.46
C GLU A 246 9.12 -14.90 -5.58
N VAL A 247 9.08 -15.62 -6.71
CA VAL A 247 10.04 -15.46 -7.80
C VAL A 247 9.40 -14.78 -9.01
N SER A 248 8.25 -15.27 -9.48
CA SER A 248 7.68 -14.80 -10.74
C SER A 248 6.98 -13.45 -10.64
N ASP A 249 6.55 -13.06 -9.44
CA ASP A 249 5.92 -11.76 -9.19
C ASP A 249 6.90 -10.74 -8.55
N ASP A 250 8.20 -11.05 -8.44
CA ASP A 250 9.23 -10.08 -8.02
C ASP A 250 9.49 -9.08 -9.18
N LEU A 251 9.12 -7.82 -8.96
CA LEU A 251 9.24 -6.77 -9.99
C LEU A 251 10.62 -6.12 -10.03
N SER A 252 11.59 -6.53 -9.19
CA SER A 252 12.90 -5.87 -9.10
C SER A 252 13.61 -5.78 -10.45
N SER A 253 13.56 -6.86 -11.24
CA SER A 253 14.20 -6.88 -12.58
C SER A 253 13.49 -5.96 -13.56
N LEU A 254 12.15 -5.96 -13.55
CA LEU A 254 11.33 -5.10 -14.40
C LEU A 254 11.57 -3.62 -14.07
N VAL A 255 11.59 -3.29 -12.77
CA VAL A 255 11.86 -1.93 -12.28
C VAL A 255 13.27 -1.50 -12.67
N ALA A 256 14.28 -2.36 -12.50
CA ALA A 256 15.66 -2.06 -12.89
C ALA A 256 15.81 -1.81 -14.40
N GLU A 257 15.15 -2.62 -15.24
CA GLU A 257 15.15 -2.46 -16.69
C GLU A 257 14.48 -1.13 -17.10
N ALA A 258 13.29 -0.83 -16.56
CA ALA A 258 12.59 0.43 -16.81
C ALA A 258 13.41 1.64 -16.38
N SER A 259 14.01 1.59 -15.19
CA SER A 259 14.94 2.60 -14.66
C SER A 259 16.12 2.86 -15.60
N SER A 260 16.75 1.81 -16.12
CA SER A 260 17.88 1.92 -17.06
C SER A 260 17.45 2.47 -18.42
N GLN A 261 16.27 2.07 -18.90
CA GLN A 261 15.71 2.55 -20.15
C GLN A 261 15.38 4.05 -20.08
N LEU A 262 14.77 4.51 -19.00
CA LEU A 262 14.50 5.94 -18.77
C LEU A 262 15.80 6.77 -18.78
N TYR A 263 16.85 6.28 -18.13
CA TYR A 263 18.17 6.92 -18.19
C TYR A 263 18.71 7.00 -19.61
N SER A 264 18.62 5.89 -20.35
CA SER A 264 19.09 5.80 -21.73
C SER A 264 18.35 6.77 -22.67
N GLN A 265 17.04 6.95 -22.45
CA GLN A 265 16.19 7.81 -23.28
C GLN A 265 16.35 9.29 -22.97
N HIS A 266 16.52 9.66 -21.69
CA HIS A 266 16.43 11.05 -21.25
C HIS A 266 17.75 11.66 -20.77
N CYS A 267 18.72 10.84 -20.35
CA CYS A 267 19.93 11.34 -19.69
C CYS A 267 21.22 11.01 -20.48
N ALA A 268 21.31 9.81 -21.05
CA ALA A 268 22.54 9.28 -21.61
C ALA A 268 23.09 10.07 -22.82
N ALA A 269 22.24 10.81 -23.54
CA ALA A 269 22.68 11.65 -24.65
C ALA A 269 23.68 12.75 -24.21
N CYS A 270 23.53 13.25 -22.98
CA CYS A 270 24.37 14.29 -22.41
C CYS A 270 25.33 13.73 -21.36
N HIS A 271 24.84 12.90 -20.44
CA HIS A 271 25.63 12.36 -19.33
C HIS A 271 26.38 11.07 -19.68
N MET A 272 26.30 10.62 -20.94
CA MET A 272 26.89 9.39 -21.46
C MET A 272 26.33 8.12 -20.82
N ALA A 273 26.62 6.95 -21.38
CA ALA A 273 26.10 5.68 -20.86
C ALA A 273 26.73 5.28 -19.51
N ASP A 274 27.94 5.77 -19.22
CA ASP A 274 28.70 5.49 -18.00
C ASP A 274 28.54 6.58 -16.92
N GLY A 275 27.68 7.58 -17.16
CA GLY A 275 27.40 8.66 -16.22
C GLY A 275 28.52 9.70 -16.08
N LYS A 276 29.60 9.63 -16.86
CA LYS A 276 30.75 10.55 -16.70
C LYS A 276 30.59 11.90 -17.39
N GLY A 277 29.56 12.04 -18.23
CA GLY A 277 29.47 13.17 -19.13
C GLY A 277 30.60 13.19 -20.16
N ASP A 278 30.67 14.23 -20.98
CA ASP A 278 31.72 14.37 -22.00
C ASP A 278 32.99 15.05 -21.48
N GLY A 279 33.05 15.39 -20.18
CA GLY A 279 34.17 16.06 -19.52
C GLY A 279 34.43 17.50 -19.98
N ILE A 280 33.52 18.09 -20.78
CA ILE A 280 33.68 19.44 -21.33
C ILE A 280 32.41 20.27 -21.17
N ARG A 281 31.28 19.75 -21.64
CA ARG A 281 29.98 20.43 -21.67
C ARG A 281 29.00 19.86 -20.67
N PHE A 282 29.03 18.54 -20.48
CA PHE A 282 28.09 17.83 -19.62
C PHE A 282 28.81 17.29 -18.39
N PRO A 283 28.34 17.64 -17.17
CA PRO A 283 29.01 17.23 -15.95
C PRO A 283 28.82 15.73 -15.67
N PRO A 284 29.76 15.14 -14.91
CA PRO A 284 29.61 13.78 -14.40
C PRO A 284 28.46 13.68 -13.40
N LEU A 285 27.69 12.60 -13.53
CA LEU A 285 26.77 12.08 -12.51
C LEU A 285 27.45 11.03 -11.62
N ASP A 286 28.56 10.44 -12.06
CA ASP A 286 29.35 9.48 -11.30
C ASP A 286 30.08 10.16 -10.12
N GLU A 287 29.82 9.67 -8.91
CA GLU A 287 30.40 10.14 -7.66
C GLU A 287 30.27 11.66 -7.46
N SER A 288 29.22 12.25 -8.05
CA SER A 288 28.96 13.68 -8.02
C SER A 288 28.38 14.10 -6.67
N GLU A 289 28.87 15.19 -6.10
CA GLU A 289 28.35 15.74 -4.84
C GLU A 289 26.88 16.20 -4.96
N TRP A 290 26.41 16.41 -6.19
CA TRP A 290 25.01 16.74 -6.48
C TRP A 290 24.12 15.49 -6.49
N VAL A 291 24.66 14.36 -6.94
CA VAL A 291 23.95 13.07 -6.94
C VAL A 291 23.97 12.42 -5.57
N LEU A 292 25.09 12.52 -4.83
CA LEU A 292 25.25 11.93 -3.50
C LEU A 292 24.61 12.75 -2.38
N GLY A 293 24.36 14.04 -2.63
CA GLY A 293 23.76 14.96 -1.66
C GLY A 293 22.25 14.78 -1.45
N GLU A 294 21.63 15.85 -0.96
CA GLU A 294 20.21 15.92 -0.64
C GLU A 294 19.31 15.74 -1.88
N LYS A 295 18.33 14.83 -1.78
CA LYS A 295 17.45 14.46 -2.90
C LYS A 295 16.67 15.64 -3.50
N PRO A 296 16.13 16.62 -2.73
CA PRO A 296 15.40 17.76 -3.28
C PRO A 296 16.15 18.52 -4.36
N ARG A 297 17.48 18.66 -4.23
CA ARG A 297 18.30 19.31 -5.26
C ARG A 297 18.23 18.54 -6.58
N LEU A 298 18.48 17.24 -6.53
CA LEU A 298 18.52 16.39 -7.71
C LEU A 298 17.14 16.31 -8.39
N ILE A 299 16.07 16.19 -7.58
CA ILE A 299 14.69 16.23 -8.05
C ILE A 299 14.38 17.57 -8.72
N GLY A 300 14.73 18.69 -8.07
CA GLY A 300 14.51 20.03 -8.58
C GLY A 300 15.22 20.30 -9.90
N ILE A 301 16.43 19.78 -10.10
CA ILE A 301 17.16 19.91 -11.38
C ILE A 301 16.44 19.17 -12.51
N VAL A 302 15.94 17.96 -12.25
CA VAL A 302 15.20 17.21 -13.28
C VAL A 302 13.87 17.88 -13.59
N LEU A 303 13.18 18.41 -12.59
CA LEU A 303 11.90 19.10 -12.78
C LEU A 303 12.07 20.46 -13.49
N ASN A 304 13.03 21.28 -13.07
CA ASN A 304 13.11 22.69 -13.49
C ASN A 304 14.17 22.93 -14.56
N GLY A 305 15.01 21.93 -14.84
CA GLY A 305 16.22 22.13 -15.62
C GLY A 305 17.28 22.89 -14.83
N LEU A 306 18.33 23.28 -15.53
CA LEU A 306 19.46 24.02 -14.98
C LEU A 306 20.04 24.91 -16.06
N GLU A 307 20.35 26.17 -15.75
CA GLU A 307 21.03 27.07 -16.67
C GLU A 307 22.16 27.80 -15.95
N GLY A 308 23.28 27.98 -16.65
CA GLY A 308 24.40 28.80 -16.19
C GLY A 308 25.61 27.96 -15.77
N SER A 309 26.47 28.60 -14.98
CA SER A 309 27.74 28.01 -14.54
C SER A 309 27.52 27.20 -13.27
N ILE A 310 27.93 25.93 -13.29
CA ILE A 310 27.94 25.06 -12.12
C ILE A 310 29.32 24.44 -11.90
N THR A 311 29.55 23.95 -10.70
CA THR A 311 30.76 23.21 -10.34
C THR A 311 30.37 21.83 -9.87
N VAL A 312 30.99 20.81 -10.47
CA VAL A 312 30.82 19.39 -10.12
C VAL A 312 32.19 18.75 -10.06
N LYS A 313 32.52 18.06 -8.98
CA LYS A 313 33.85 17.45 -8.74
C LYS A 313 35.02 18.44 -8.93
N GLY A 314 34.80 19.72 -8.62
CA GLY A 314 35.81 20.78 -8.73
C GLY A 314 36.03 21.35 -10.14
N GLU A 315 35.33 20.85 -11.15
CA GLU A 315 35.36 21.37 -12.52
C GLU A 315 34.14 22.23 -12.80
N THR A 316 34.34 23.31 -13.57
CA THR A 316 33.27 24.26 -13.92
C THR A 316 32.67 23.91 -15.28
N PHE A 317 31.36 23.73 -15.30
CA PHE A 317 30.57 23.46 -16.50
C PHE A 317 29.63 24.65 -16.74
N LEU A 318 29.56 25.09 -18.00
CA LEU A 318 28.63 26.14 -18.43
C LEU A 318 27.71 25.54 -19.49
N GLY A 319 26.43 25.46 -19.19
CA GLY A 319 25.47 24.87 -20.10
C GLY A 319 24.03 25.01 -19.64
N THR A 320 23.16 24.31 -20.36
CA THR A 320 21.73 24.27 -20.09
C THR A 320 21.28 22.82 -20.10
N MET A 321 20.62 22.39 -19.02
CA MET A 321 19.86 21.15 -18.94
C MET A 321 18.39 21.50 -19.04
N PRO A 322 17.66 21.01 -20.06
CA PRO A 322 16.23 21.27 -20.17
C PRO A 322 15.46 20.59 -19.03
N PRO A 323 14.32 21.15 -18.59
CA PRO A 323 13.43 20.47 -17.66
C PRO A 323 12.86 19.18 -18.28
N LEU A 324 12.65 18.18 -17.44
CA LEU A 324 11.96 16.93 -17.76
C LEU A 324 10.65 16.83 -16.97
N ASP A 325 10.00 17.96 -16.71
CA ASP A 325 8.72 18.05 -15.98
C ASP A 325 7.55 17.37 -16.70
N TYR A 326 7.68 17.05 -17.99
CA TYR A 326 6.72 16.25 -18.73
C TYR A 326 6.71 14.77 -18.33
N LEU A 327 7.76 14.27 -17.66
CA LEU A 327 7.79 12.93 -17.10
C LEU A 327 6.89 12.85 -15.86
N THR A 328 6.31 11.68 -15.63
CA THR A 328 5.56 11.39 -14.41
C THR A 328 6.47 11.38 -13.18
N ASP A 329 5.88 11.55 -11.99
CA ASP A 329 6.63 11.50 -10.72
C ASP A 329 7.33 10.14 -10.54
N MET A 330 6.69 9.06 -11.01
CA MET A 330 7.27 7.73 -11.06
C MET A 330 8.50 7.65 -11.96
N GLU A 331 8.40 8.10 -13.20
CA GLU A 331 9.51 8.03 -14.16
C GLU A 331 10.73 8.82 -13.65
N ILE A 332 10.48 9.98 -13.03
CA ILE A 332 11.53 10.77 -12.37
C ILE A 332 12.13 10.01 -11.19
N ALA A 333 11.31 9.42 -10.31
CA ALA A 333 11.81 8.63 -9.18
C ALA A 333 12.66 7.43 -9.63
N LEU A 334 12.24 6.73 -10.70
CA LEU A 334 12.95 5.59 -11.27
C LEU A 334 14.30 5.98 -11.88
N VAL A 335 14.35 7.05 -12.68
CA VAL A 335 15.60 7.49 -13.31
C VAL A 335 16.57 8.08 -12.28
N LEU A 336 16.07 8.81 -11.27
CA LEU A 336 16.91 9.32 -10.19
C LEU A 336 17.43 8.22 -9.29
N THR A 337 16.61 7.19 -9.01
CA THR A 337 17.06 5.99 -8.30
C THR A 337 18.14 5.25 -9.08
N TYR A 338 17.99 5.13 -10.41
CA TYR A 338 19.02 4.56 -11.26
C TYR A 338 20.33 5.34 -11.15
N ILE A 339 20.28 6.67 -11.31
CA ILE A 339 21.45 7.54 -11.22
C ILE A 339 22.15 7.41 -9.85
N ARG A 340 21.38 7.43 -8.76
CA ARG A 340 21.92 7.35 -7.38
C ARG A 340 22.47 5.98 -7.02
N SER A 341 21.97 4.91 -7.63
CA SER A 341 22.39 3.54 -7.32
C SER A 341 23.54 3.04 -8.23
N ASN A 342 23.68 3.62 -9.43
CA ASN A 342 24.68 3.23 -10.43
C ASN A 342 25.90 4.17 -10.42
N PHE A 343 26.86 3.94 -11.33
CA PHE A 343 28.04 4.80 -11.52
C PHE A 343 28.90 4.99 -10.26
N ASN A 344 29.01 3.93 -9.44
CA ASN A 344 29.66 3.92 -8.12
C ASN A 344 29.00 4.80 -7.04
N ASN A 345 27.82 5.37 -7.30
CA ASN A 345 27.19 6.29 -6.36
C ASN A 345 26.70 5.59 -5.08
N ASN A 346 26.12 4.38 -5.19
CA ASN A 346 25.67 3.58 -4.05
C ASN A 346 24.80 4.35 -3.02
N ALA A 347 24.02 5.32 -3.49
CA ALA A 347 23.22 6.22 -2.67
C ALA A 347 21.75 5.76 -2.60
N VAL A 348 21.07 6.11 -1.50
CA VAL A 348 19.65 5.78 -1.29
C VAL A 348 18.79 6.37 -2.42
N GLY A 349 17.97 5.54 -3.08
CA GLY A 349 17.08 5.95 -4.17
C GLY A 349 16.06 7.03 -3.82
N VAL A 350 15.41 7.56 -4.85
CA VAL A 350 14.34 8.57 -4.76
C VAL A 350 12.99 7.88 -4.83
N ARG A 351 12.07 8.24 -3.93
CA ARG A 351 10.68 7.76 -3.90
C ARG A 351 9.79 8.71 -4.68
N GLU A 352 8.72 8.17 -5.24
CA GLU A 352 7.73 8.93 -6.02
C GLU A 352 7.10 10.08 -5.23
N ASP A 353 6.75 9.88 -3.96
CA ASP A 353 6.16 10.94 -3.12
C ASP A 353 7.14 12.06 -2.78
N GLU A 354 8.45 11.78 -2.76
CA GLU A 354 9.49 12.83 -2.67
C GLU A 354 9.44 13.71 -3.92
N VAL A 355 9.25 13.12 -5.11
CA VAL A 355 9.08 13.87 -6.37
C VAL A 355 7.78 14.66 -6.39
N THR A 356 6.66 14.03 -6.00
CA THR A 356 5.36 14.71 -5.90
C THR A 356 5.42 15.90 -4.96
N GLY A 357 6.12 15.77 -3.82
CA GLY A 357 6.34 16.84 -2.85
C GLY A 357 7.05 18.05 -3.47
N GLU A 358 8.20 17.83 -4.12
CA GLU A 358 8.96 18.89 -4.79
C GLU A 358 8.18 19.54 -5.93
N ARG A 359 7.46 18.76 -6.73
CA ARG A 359 6.64 19.27 -7.83
C ARG A 359 5.49 20.16 -7.35
N ARG A 360 4.90 19.86 -6.19
CA ARG A 360 3.87 20.71 -5.56
C ARG A 360 4.49 21.98 -4.98
N GLY A 361 5.66 21.88 -4.34
CA GLY A 361 6.40 23.03 -3.82
C GLY A 361 6.75 24.05 -4.90
N ASN A 362 7.15 23.59 -6.09
CA ASN A 362 7.49 24.48 -7.21
C ASN A 362 6.28 25.21 -7.81
N ARG A 363 5.10 24.58 -7.85
CA ARG A 363 3.86 25.22 -8.32
C ARG A 363 3.34 26.32 -7.38
N GLY A 364 3.72 26.30 -6.11
CA GLY A 364 3.34 27.33 -5.12
C GLY A 364 4.08 28.66 -5.26
N HIS A 365 5.08 28.76 -6.16
CA HIS A 365 5.87 29.98 -6.36
C HIS A 365 5.41 30.87 -7.53
N GLU A 366 4.48 30.40 -8.37
CA GLU A 366 3.93 31.18 -9.49
C GLU A 366 2.58 31.86 -9.18
N ASP A 367 1.92 31.49 -8.08
CA ASP A 367 0.56 31.96 -7.70
C ASP A 367 0.53 32.86 -6.44
N ILE A 368 1.56 33.70 -6.20
CA ILE A 368 1.53 34.75 -5.14
C ILE A 368 1.82 36.13 -5.71
#